data_AF-A0A2R5EVL2-F1
#
_entry.id   AF-A0A2R5EVL2-F1
#
_cell.length_a   1.000
_cell.length_b   1.000
_cell.length_c   1.000
_cell.angle_alpha   90.00
_cell.angle_beta   90.00
_cell.angle_gamma   90.00
#
_symmetry.space_group_name_H-M   'P 1'
#
loop_
_entity.id
_entity.type
_entity.pdbx_description
1 polymer ?
#
loop_
_entity_poly.entity_id
_entity_poly.type
_entity_poly.pdbx_seq_one_letter_code
_entity_poly.pdbx_strand_id
1 'polypeptide(L)'
;MNKDPLLHDLSKVKKRLTLFALTRMGLYGLLGGSLAGAIILAASRIWPLLHSRQMLLIVVGAGLVVGIGLGIWRRASVRDAARQMDRGEPQDAISTALEGLMPKEPGSVRSANEIIVRLQREEAEEAARRYTSDLRRTLPWPVWKRWRPLVFGALAAWLMIVLLLLLPNPLDDRAEALAESREAIRQMEKEREELEKKLEELELPDEEKEKLLKPLDELRKELKEPGVDSAKALKELEAAMKELELAAKEAQAAAQRLQAVADAMTEQRELKKIGEAMQARAAEALADAINELRSRLRELSPAEREALAEALERLAGQP
;
A
#
# COMPACT_ATOMS: atom_id res chain seq x y z
N MET A 1 20.92 35.66 -27.68
CA MET A 1 19.58 35.63 -28.30
C MET A 1 18.82 36.87 -27.84
N ASN A 2 18.74 37.91 -28.67
CA ASN A 2 17.89 39.08 -28.40
C ASN A 2 16.45 38.60 -28.27
N LYS A 3 15.89 38.66 -27.06
CA LYS A 3 14.47 38.41 -26.85
C LYS A 3 13.73 39.59 -27.47
N ASP A 4 12.90 39.30 -28.47
CA ASP A 4 12.03 40.29 -29.08
C ASP A 4 11.28 41.07 -27.98
N PRO A 5 11.38 42.41 -27.93
CA PRO A 5 10.75 43.22 -26.88
C PRO A 5 9.23 42.97 -26.79
N LEU A 6 8.57 42.70 -27.91
CA LEU A 6 7.15 42.34 -27.95
C LEU A 6 6.87 41.02 -27.20
N LEU A 7 7.70 39.99 -27.43
CA LEU A 7 7.57 38.70 -26.74
C LEU A 7 7.87 38.82 -25.25
N HIS A 8 8.78 39.72 -24.86
CA HIS A 8 9.06 39.98 -23.45
C HIS A 8 7.83 40.55 -22.74
N ASP A 9 7.14 41.53 -23.33
CA ASP A 9 5.97 42.15 -22.71
C ASP A 9 4.74 41.23 -22.72
N LEU A 10 4.53 40.46 -23.80
CA LEU A 10 3.53 39.39 -23.85
C LEU A 10 3.76 38.33 -22.76
N SER A 11 5.02 38.02 -22.44
CA SER A 11 5.35 37.04 -21.40
C SER A 11 4.92 37.49 -20.00
N LYS A 12 4.93 38.81 -19.71
CA LYS A 12 4.46 39.37 -18.42
C LYS A 12 2.95 39.19 -18.26
N VAL A 13 2.20 39.50 -19.32
CA VAL A 13 0.73 39.33 -19.34
C VAL A 13 0.36 37.86 -19.26
N LYS A 14 1.04 37.00 -20.04
CA LYS A 14 0.88 35.54 -19.99
C LYS A 14 1.08 34.99 -18.59
N LYS A 15 2.17 35.37 -17.90
CA LYS A 15 2.47 34.92 -16.53
C LYS A 15 1.32 35.27 -15.57
N ARG A 16 0.78 36.49 -15.68
CA ARG A 16 -0.31 36.95 -14.81
C ARG A 16 -1.64 36.25 -15.11
N LEU A 17 -2.00 36.07 -16.38
CA LEU A 17 -3.17 35.28 -16.77
C LEU A 17 -3.07 33.82 -16.30
N THR A 18 -1.89 33.24 -16.42
CA THR A 18 -1.61 31.88 -15.92
C THR A 18 -1.73 31.82 -14.40
N LEU A 19 -1.23 32.83 -13.68
CA LEU A 19 -1.39 32.94 -12.23
C LEU A 19 -2.88 32.94 -11.83
N PHE A 20 -3.72 33.71 -12.52
CA PHE A 20 -5.17 33.72 -12.24
C PHE A 20 -5.81 32.35 -12.46
N ALA A 21 -5.47 31.67 -13.56
CA ALA A 21 -5.97 30.33 -13.85
C ALA A 21 -5.52 29.32 -12.78
N LEU A 22 -4.25 29.36 -12.39
CA LEU A 22 -3.68 28.52 -11.33
C LEU A 22 -4.38 28.74 -9.99
N THR A 23 -4.52 29.99 -9.56
CA THR A 23 -5.15 30.31 -8.27
C THR A 23 -6.62 29.92 -8.22
N ARG A 24 -7.35 30.11 -9.33
CA ARG A 24 -8.76 29.73 -9.42
C ARG A 24 -8.93 28.21 -9.41
N MET A 25 -8.18 27.49 -10.25
CA MET A 25 -8.27 26.03 -10.32
C MET A 25 -7.73 25.35 -9.07
N GLY A 26 -6.68 25.92 -8.45
CA GLY A 26 -6.20 25.51 -7.14
C GLY A 26 -7.25 25.66 -6.05
N LEU A 27 -8.01 26.77 -6.05
CA LEU A 27 -9.10 26.98 -5.08
C LEU A 27 -10.27 26.01 -5.29
N TYR A 28 -10.64 25.72 -6.55
CA TYR A 28 -11.64 24.68 -6.86
C TYR A 28 -11.17 23.28 -6.43
N GLY A 29 -9.91 22.95 -6.71
CA GLY A 29 -9.31 21.68 -6.30
C GLY A 29 -9.26 21.53 -4.78
N LEU A 30 -8.86 22.59 -4.07
CA LEU A 30 -8.86 22.64 -2.61
C LEU A 30 -10.27 22.48 -2.04
N LEU A 31 -11.26 23.20 -2.58
CA LEU A 31 -12.65 23.10 -2.13
C LEU A 31 -13.23 21.70 -2.38
N GLY A 32 -12.98 21.12 -3.56
CA GLY A 32 -13.41 19.76 -3.89
C GLY A 32 -12.76 18.71 -2.98
N GLY A 33 -11.44 18.80 -2.79
CA GLY A 33 -10.70 17.91 -1.89
C GLY A 33 -11.13 18.04 -0.43
N SER A 34 -11.39 19.28 0.03
CA SER A 34 -11.90 19.54 1.39
C SER A 34 -13.30 18.97 1.60
N LEU A 35 -14.19 19.11 0.61
CA LEU A 35 -15.54 18.56 0.69
C LEU A 35 -15.52 17.02 0.70
N ALA A 36 -14.72 16.40 -0.18
CA ALA A 36 -14.55 14.96 -0.20
C ALA A 36 -13.94 14.43 1.12
N GLY A 37 -12.94 15.15 1.66
CA GLY A 37 -12.36 14.85 2.97
C GLY A 37 -13.36 14.97 4.11
N ALA A 38 -14.23 15.99 4.09
CA ALA A 38 -15.30 16.14 5.07
C ALA A 38 -16.31 14.99 4.99
N ILE A 39 -16.63 14.49 3.79
CA ILE A 39 -17.48 13.31 3.61
C ILE A 39 -16.82 12.06 4.20
N ILE A 40 -15.51 11.87 4.02
CA ILE A 40 -14.77 10.74 4.59
C ILE A 40 -14.80 10.80 6.12
N LEU A 41 -14.57 11.97 6.73
CA LEU A 41 -14.67 12.15 8.19
C LEU A 41 -16.09 11.93 8.71
N ALA A 42 -17.11 12.34 7.96
CA ALA A 42 -18.50 12.07 8.32
C ALA A 42 -18.80 10.56 8.23
N ALA A 43 -18.31 9.88 7.20
CA ALA A 43 -18.45 8.45 7.01
C ALA A 43 -17.70 7.64 8.08
N SER A 44 -16.54 8.11 8.54
CA SER A 44 -15.75 7.44 9.61
C SER A 44 -16.45 7.43 10.97
N ARG A 45 -17.54 8.18 11.10
CA ARG A 45 -18.39 8.20 12.29
C ARG A 45 -19.53 7.19 12.24
N ILE A 46 -19.86 6.69 11.06
CA ILE A 46 -20.87 5.64 10.86
C ILE A 46 -20.16 4.28 10.67
N TRP A 47 -19.03 4.28 9.97
CA TRP A 47 -18.18 3.12 9.74
C TRP A 47 -16.82 3.28 10.41
N PRO A 48 -16.28 2.24 11.06
CA PRO A 48 -14.93 2.27 11.63
C PRO A 48 -13.88 2.30 10.49
N LEU A 49 -13.56 3.50 10.02
CA LEU A 49 -12.55 3.73 8.98
C LEU A 49 -11.21 4.06 9.65
N LEU A 50 -10.27 3.12 9.55
CA LEU A 50 -8.91 3.30 10.04
C LEU A 50 -8.19 4.42 9.28
N HIS A 51 -7.39 5.23 9.99
CA HIS A 51 -6.60 6.34 9.42
C HIS A 51 -7.42 7.45 8.71
N SER A 52 -8.65 7.71 9.15
CA SER A 52 -9.54 8.77 8.60
C SER A 52 -8.84 10.15 8.47
N ARG A 53 -7.99 10.51 9.43
CA ARG A 53 -7.18 11.76 9.42
C ARG A 53 -6.12 11.78 8.32
N GLN A 54 -5.48 10.65 8.03
CA GLN A 54 -4.48 10.57 6.96
C GLN A 54 -5.17 10.59 5.59
N MET A 55 -6.30 9.90 5.45
CA MET A 55 -7.12 9.94 4.23
C MET A 55 -7.58 11.36 3.89
N LEU A 56 -8.00 12.15 4.90
CA LEU A 56 -8.30 13.57 4.73
C LEU A 56 -7.13 14.31 4.07
N LEU A 57 -5.92 14.18 4.62
CA LEU A 57 -4.73 14.88 4.10
C LEU A 57 -4.42 14.45 2.65
N ILE A 58 -4.53 13.16 2.36
CA ILE A 58 -4.30 12.61 1.02
C ILE A 58 -5.32 13.17 0.03
N VAL A 59 -6.62 13.17 0.37
CA VAL A 59 -7.68 13.62 -0.53
C VAL A 59 -7.64 15.14 -0.74
N VAL A 60 -7.38 15.91 0.31
CA VAL A 60 -7.20 17.37 0.22
C VAL A 60 -5.96 17.70 -0.62
N GLY A 61 -4.85 17.02 -0.37
CA GLY A 61 -3.60 17.19 -1.14
C GLY A 61 -3.77 16.81 -2.61
N ALA A 62 -4.41 15.67 -2.89
CA ALA A 62 -4.70 15.22 -4.25
C ALA A 62 -5.61 16.21 -4.99
N GLY A 63 -6.66 16.71 -4.32
CA GLY A 63 -7.55 17.75 -4.88
C GLY A 63 -6.79 19.02 -5.26
N LEU A 64 -5.87 19.46 -4.42
CA LEU A 64 -5.01 20.62 -4.69
C LEU A 64 -4.07 20.36 -5.88
N VAL A 65 -3.40 19.20 -5.92
CA VAL A 65 -2.49 18.82 -7.02
C VAL A 65 -3.23 18.74 -8.34
N VAL A 66 -4.41 18.13 -8.38
CA VAL A 66 -5.26 18.07 -9.57
C VAL A 66 -5.71 19.46 -9.98
N GLY A 67 -6.15 20.31 -9.04
CA GLY A 67 -6.52 21.69 -9.32
C GLY A 67 -5.39 22.50 -9.93
N ILE A 68 -4.17 22.41 -9.37
CA ILE A 68 -2.99 23.07 -9.91
C ILE A 68 -2.61 22.48 -11.28
N GLY A 69 -2.63 21.16 -11.44
CA GLY A 69 -2.33 20.47 -12.70
C GLY A 69 -3.26 20.90 -13.83
N LEU A 70 -4.57 20.97 -13.56
CA LEU A 70 -5.56 21.52 -14.49
C LEU A 70 -5.33 23.00 -14.78
N GLY A 71 -4.85 23.78 -13.80
CA GLY A 71 -4.43 25.17 -13.99
C GLY A 71 -3.21 25.32 -14.90
N ILE A 72 -2.21 24.43 -14.78
CA ILE A 72 -1.04 24.38 -15.67
C ILE A 72 -1.46 23.93 -17.07
N TRP A 73 -2.36 22.96 -17.19
CA TRP A 73 -2.86 22.51 -18.48
C TRP A 73 -3.65 23.61 -19.21
N ARG A 74 -4.47 24.37 -18.46
CA ARG A 74 -5.18 25.56 -18.96
C ARG A 74 -4.35 26.84 -18.91
N ARG A 75 -3.01 26.74 -18.93
CA ARG A 75 -2.11 27.91 -18.99
C ARG A 75 -2.44 28.80 -20.19
N ALA A 76 -2.31 30.11 -20.01
CA ALA A 76 -2.54 31.06 -21.10
C ALA A 76 -1.45 30.92 -22.17
N SER A 77 -1.84 30.90 -23.44
CA SER A 77 -0.90 30.94 -24.56
C SER A 77 -0.41 32.37 -24.82
N VAL A 78 0.67 32.53 -25.59
CA VAL A 78 1.15 33.87 -26.02
C VAL A 78 0.08 34.57 -26.87
N ARG A 79 -0.70 33.79 -27.63
CA ARG A 79 -1.84 34.27 -28.42
C ARG A 79 -2.98 34.77 -27.52
N ASP A 80 -3.26 34.11 -26.39
CA ASP A 80 -4.26 34.58 -25.43
C ASP A 80 -3.83 35.87 -24.73
N ALA A 81 -2.53 36.06 -24.48
CA ALA A 81 -1.98 37.30 -23.97
C ALA A 81 -2.15 38.45 -24.98
N ALA A 82 -1.83 38.21 -26.25
CA ALA A 82 -2.05 39.20 -27.32
C ALA A 82 -3.53 39.59 -27.44
N ARG A 83 -4.44 38.59 -27.52
CA ARG A 83 -5.89 38.84 -27.53
C ARG A 83 -6.40 39.59 -26.29
N GLN A 84 -5.78 39.37 -25.13
CA GLN A 84 -6.17 40.07 -23.90
C GLN A 84 -5.73 41.54 -23.91
N MET A 85 -4.61 41.85 -24.55
CA MET A 85 -4.10 43.22 -24.70
C MET A 85 -4.88 43.99 -25.77
N ASP A 86 -5.27 43.32 -26.86
CA ASP A 86 -6.08 43.87 -27.96
C ASP A 86 -7.57 44.08 -27.62
N ARG A 87 -8.01 43.69 -26.41
CA ARG A 87 -9.38 44.00 -25.93
C ARG A 87 -9.61 45.49 -25.63
N GLY A 88 -8.56 46.31 -25.63
CA GLY A 88 -8.63 47.77 -25.54
C GLY A 88 -8.33 48.46 -26.88
N GLU A 89 -8.14 49.78 -26.86
CA GLU A 89 -7.57 50.52 -28.00
C GLU A 89 -6.04 50.39 -27.97
N PRO A 90 -5.33 50.09 -29.08
CA PRO A 90 -5.81 49.83 -30.45
C PRO A 90 -6.20 48.35 -30.68
N GLN A 91 -7.27 48.15 -31.46
CA GLN A 91 -7.82 46.82 -31.76
C GLN A 91 -6.90 46.07 -32.74
N ASP A 92 -6.52 44.85 -32.38
CA ASP A 92 -5.79 43.86 -33.20
C ASP A 92 -4.33 44.18 -33.61
N ALA A 93 -3.74 45.29 -33.15
CA ALA A 93 -2.36 45.65 -33.47
C ALA A 93 -1.34 44.61 -32.94
N ILE A 94 -1.54 44.11 -31.70
CA ILE A 94 -0.59 43.21 -31.04
C ILE A 94 -0.71 41.78 -31.56
N SER A 95 -1.94 41.31 -31.85
CA SER A 95 -2.18 40.01 -32.46
C SER A 95 -1.67 39.94 -33.90
N THR A 96 -1.88 41.00 -34.70
CA THR A 96 -1.37 41.09 -36.08
C THR A 96 0.16 41.09 -36.11
N ALA A 97 0.81 41.86 -35.24
CA ALA A 97 2.26 41.87 -35.11
C ALA A 97 2.82 40.50 -34.65
N LEU A 98 2.12 39.80 -33.75
CA LEU A 98 2.48 38.44 -33.33
C LEU A 98 2.35 37.42 -34.46
N GLU A 99 1.34 37.53 -35.32
CA GLU A 99 1.18 36.70 -36.51
C GLU A 99 2.29 36.95 -37.55
N GLY A 100 2.77 38.19 -37.66
CA GLY A 100 3.94 38.54 -38.48
C GLY A 100 5.26 37.91 -38.01
N LEU A 101 5.38 37.57 -36.72
CA LEU A 101 6.56 36.92 -36.13
C LEU A 101 6.50 35.38 -36.15
N MET A 102 5.33 34.79 -36.41
CA MET A 102 5.21 33.33 -36.54
C MET A 102 5.76 32.87 -37.89
N PRO A 103 6.44 31.70 -37.96
CA PRO A 103 6.94 31.18 -39.23
C PRO A 103 5.79 31.03 -40.23
N LYS A 104 5.83 31.80 -41.33
CA LYS A 104 4.86 31.64 -42.42
C LYS A 104 5.23 30.40 -43.23
N GLU A 105 4.21 29.71 -43.75
CA GLU A 105 4.39 28.57 -44.64
C GLU A 105 5.34 28.91 -45.82
N PRO A 106 6.12 27.94 -46.33
CA PRO A 106 7.03 28.18 -47.43
C PRO A 106 6.25 28.62 -48.68
N GLY A 107 6.33 29.90 -49.06
CA GLY A 107 5.67 30.43 -50.27
C GLY A 107 5.01 31.82 -50.14
N SER A 108 4.94 32.41 -48.94
CA SER A 108 4.34 33.76 -48.81
C SER A 108 5.25 34.89 -49.35
N VAL A 109 4.67 35.75 -50.22
CA VAL A 109 5.37 36.78 -51.01
C VAL A 109 6.01 37.87 -50.13
N ARG A 110 7.28 38.18 -50.41
CA ARG A 110 8.20 39.00 -49.59
C ARG A 110 8.29 40.49 -49.98
N SER A 111 7.45 40.97 -50.92
CA SER A 111 7.60 42.22 -51.68
C SER A 111 7.56 43.58 -50.96
N ALA A 112 6.36 43.99 -50.54
CA ALA A 112 6.06 45.40 -50.21
C ALA A 112 5.81 45.64 -48.72
N ASN A 113 5.85 44.57 -47.93
CA ASN A 113 5.37 44.55 -46.55
C ASN A 113 6.43 44.87 -45.50
N GLU A 114 7.73 44.97 -45.82
CA GLU A 114 8.74 45.07 -44.76
C GLU A 114 8.66 46.39 -43.98
N ILE A 115 8.36 47.51 -44.64
CA ILE A 115 8.17 48.81 -43.99
C ILE A 115 6.86 48.85 -43.22
N ILE A 116 5.76 48.36 -43.81
CA ILE A 116 4.44 48.29 -43.16
C ILE A 116 4.50 47.38 -41.92
N VAL A 117 5.19 46.24 -42.03
CA VAL A 117 5.42 45.30 -40.92
C VAL A 117 6.31 45.92 -39.83
N ARG A 118 7.27 46.78 -40.19
CA ARG A 118 8.08 47.52 -39.20
C ARG A 118 7.28 48.60 -38.47
N LEU A 119 6.48 49.40 -39.18
CA LEU A 119 5.60 50.39 -38.57
C LEU A 119 4.54 49.75 -37.66
N GLN A 120 3.87 48.69 -38.13
CA GLN A 120 2.91 47.93 -37.32
C GLN A 120 3.56 47.29 -36.09
N ARG A 121 4.84 46.91 -36.19
CA ARG A 121 5.60 46.36 -35.08
C ARG A 121 5.96 47.42 -34.04
N GLU A 122 6.43 48.59 -34.46
CA GLU A 122 6.72 49.70 -33.54
C GLU A 122 5.46 50.12 -32.79
N GLU A 123 4.33 50.24 -33.50
CA GLU A 123 3.03 50.55 -32.90
C GLU A 123 2.57 49.46 -31.90
N ALA A 124 2.72 48.18 -32.26
CA ALA A 124 2.40 47.06 -31.37
C ALA A 124 3.31 46.99 -30.12
N GLU A 125 4.60 47.30 -30.27
CA GLU A 125 5.54 47.36 -29.16
C GLU A 125 5.21 48.50 -28.21
N GLU A 126 4.88 49.69 -28.73
CA GLU A 126 4.45 50.80 -27.89
C GLU A 126 3.13 50.51 -27.17
N ALA A 127 2.14 49.95 -27.88
CA ALA A 127 0.88 49.52 -27.28
C ALA A 127 1.11 48.47 -26.18
N ALA A 128 2.00 47.50 -26.41
CA ALA A 128 2.35 46.48 -25.43
C ALA A 128 3.07 47.06 -24.20
N ARG A 129 3.99 48.02 -24.39
CA ARG A 129 4.67 48.73 -23.30
C ARG A 129 3.69 49.57 -22.48
N ARG A 130 2.78 50.31 -23.14
CA ARG A 130 1.73 51.10 -22.46
C ARG A 130 0.83 50.18 -21.64
N TYR A 131 0.37 49.07 -22.19
CA TYR A 131 -0.48 48.10 -21.49
C TYR A 131 0.23 47.47 -20.27
N THR A 132 1.51 47.15 -20.40
CA THR A 132 2.29 46.51 -19.33
C THR A 132 2.84 47.49 -18.29
N SER A 133 2.93 48.79 -18.61
CA SER A 133 3.43 49.83 -17.70
C SER A 133 2.64 49.92 -16.40
N ASP A 134 1.30 49.76 -16.47
CA ASP A 134 0.42 49.63 -15.32
C ASP A 134 -0.42 48.36 -15.43
N LEU A 135 0.27 47.22 -15.41
CA LEU A 135 -0.37 45.92 -15.49
C LEU A 135 -1.43 45.74 -14.39
N ARG A 136 -1.26 46.38 -13.21
CA ARG A 136 -2.17 46.26 -12.07
C ARG A 136 -3.54 46.87 -12.37
N ARG A 137 -3.56 48.00 -13.08
CA ARG A 137 -4.78 48.67 -13.51
C ARG A 137 -5.39 48.07 -14.77
N THR A 138 -4.59 47.65 -15.74
CA THR A 138 -5.08 47.10 -17.02
C THR A 138 -5.60 45.67 -16.89
N LEU A 139 -4.99 44.87 -16.01
CA LEU A 139 -5.42 43.50 -15.72
C LEU A 139 -5.64 43.30 -14.23
N PRO A 140 -6.64 43.96 -13.61
CA PRO A 140 -6.86 43.89 -12.17
C PRO A 140 -7.13 42.45 -11.75
N TRP A 141 -6.82 42.15 -10.48
CA TRP A 141 -7.18 40.86 -9.92
C TRP A 141 -8.69 40.65 -10.06
N PRO A 142 -9.12 39.42 -10.39
CA PRO A 142 -10.53 39.12 -10.57
C PRO A 142 -11.35 39.62 -9.37
N VAL A 143 -12.44 40.32 -9.68
CA VAL A 143 -13.25 41.03 -8.68
C VAL A 143 -13.65 40.13 -7.52
N TRP A 144 -13.53 40.65 -6.29
CA TRP A 144 -13.85 39.95 -5.04
C TRP A 144 -15.22 39.25 -5.11
N LYS A 145 -16.22 39.85 -5.76
CA LYS A 145 -17.57 39.29 -5.95
C LYS A 145 -17.57 37.89 -6.59
N ARG A 146 -16.63 37.58 -7.49
CA ARG A 146 -16.51 36.25 -8.13
C ARG A 146 -15.80 35.22 -7.25
N TRP A 147 -14.97 35.68 -6.31
CA TRP A 147 -14.13 34.82 -5.46
C TRP A 147 -14.75 34.56 -4.09
N ARG A 148 -15.55 35.51 -3.59
CA ARG A 148 -16.31 35.41 -2.34
C ARG A 148 -16.96 34.05 -2.12
N PRO A 149 -17.80 33.51 -3.03
CA PRO A 149 -18.46 32.23 -2.76
C PRO A 149 -17.47 31.07 -2.61
N LEU A 150 -16.37 31.07 -3.37
CA LEU A 150 -15.33 30.03 -3.27
C LEU A 150 -14.54 30.13 -1.97
N VAL A 151 -14.18 31.35 -1.57
CA VAL A 151 -13.45 31.59 -0.32
C VAL A 151 -14.31 31.25 0.89
N PHE A 152 -15.58 31.71 0.91
CA PHE A 152 -16.51 31.38 1.99
C PHE A 152 -16.87 29.89 1.99
N GLY A 153 -17.03 29.26 0.82
CA GLY A 153 -17.27 27.82 0.73
C GLY A 153 -16.09 27.00 1.25
N ALA A 154 -14.86 27.39 0.90
CA ALA A 154 -13.66 26.76 1.44
C ALA A 154 -13.58 26.97 2.96
N LEU A 155 -13.80 28.19 3.44
CA LEU A 155 -13.80 28.50 4.87
C LEU A 155 -14.84 27.68 5.65
N ALA A 156 -16.06 27.56 5.11
CA ALA A 156 -17.12 26.75 5.70
C ALA A 156 -16.76 25.25 5.73
N ALA A 157 -16.17 24.72 4.66
CA ALA A 157 -15.69 23.34 4.62
C ALA A 157 -14.58 23.09 5.65
N TRP A 158 -13.62 24.01 5.78
CA TRP A 158 -12.57 23.93 6.80
C TRP A 158 -13.12 24.04 8.22
N LEU A 159 -14.09 24.92 8.46
CA LEU A 159 -14.77 25.03 9.75
C LEU A 159 -15.49 23.72 10.11
N MET A 160 -16.16 23.11 9.13
CA MET A 160 -16.80 21.80 9.30
C MET A 160 -15.76 20.71 9.63
N ILE A 161 -14.65 20.65 8.90
CA ILE A 161 -13.56 19.70 9.18
C ILE A 161 -13.02 19.89 10.61
N VAL A 162 -12.75 21.13 11.03
CA VAL A 162 -12.28 21.44 12.39
C VAL A 162 -13.30 20.97 13.42
N LEU A 163 -14.59 21.24 13.22
CA LEU A 163 -15.65 20.78 14.11
C LEU A 163 -15.71 19.24 14.20
N LEU A 164 -15.54 18.54 13.07
CA LEU A 164 -15.51 17.08 13.02
C LEU A 164 -14.25 16.50 13.69
N LEU A 165 -13.12 17.20 13.66
CA LEU A 165 -11.88 16.76 14.31
C LEU A 165 -11.87 17.02 15.82
N LEU A 166 -12.53 18.09 16.29
CA LEU A 166 -12.66 18.38 17.73
C LEU A 166 -13.64 17.43 18.42
N LEU A 167 -14.59 16.88 17.67
CA LEU A 167 -15.58 15.97 18.22
C LEU A 167 -14.97 14.57 18.32
N PRO A 168 -14.79 14.02 19.53
CA PRO A 168 -14.16 12.71 19.68
C PRO A 168 -14.98 11.65 18.94
N ASN A 169 -14.31 10.88 18.08
CA ASN A 169 -14.93 9.79 17.34
C ASN A 169 -14.81 8.49 18.17
N PRO A 170 -15.89 7.99 18.79
CA PRO A 170 -15.83 6.77 19.60
C PRO A 170 -15.55 5.50 18.79
N LEU A 171 -15.50 5.61 17.45
CA LEU A 171 -15.17 4.52 16.54
C LEU A 171 -13.69 4.48 16.15
N ASP A 172 -12.88 5.49 16.49
CA ASP A 172 -11.45 5.48 16.19
C ASP A 172 -10.76 4.35 17.00
N ASP A 173 -11.02 4.25 18.30
CA ASP A 173 -10.50 3.18 19.16
C ASP A 173 -10.95 1.78 18.70
N ARG A 174 -12.20 1.67 18.22
CA ARG A 174 -12.72 0.41 17.67
C ARG A 174 -12.07 0.06 16.33
N ALA A 175 -11.77 1.05 15.50
CA ALA A 175 -11.10 0.83 14.23
C ALA A 175 -9.66 0.36 14.47
N GLU A 176 -8.94 0.96 15.41
CA GLU A 176 -7.58 0.53 15.82
C GLU A 176 -7.60 -0.89 16.38
N ALA A 177 -8.50 -1.20 17.32
CA ALA A 177 -8.63 -2.56 17.85
C ALA A 177 -8.99 -3.61 16.77
N LEU A 178 -9.82 -3.24 15.78
CA LEU A 178 -10.13 -4.11 14.64
C LEU A 178 -8.93 -4.29 13.69
N ALA A 179 -8.06 -3.28 13.58
CA ALA A 179 -6.87 -3.38 12.75
C ALA A 179 -5.79 -4.23 13.41
N GLU A 180 -5.53 -4.02 14.70
CA GLU A 180 -4.61 -4.82 15.51
C GLU A 180 -5.05 -6.29 15.54
N SER A 181 -6.34 -6.56 15.75
CA SER A 181 -6.84 -7.94 15.72
C SER A 181 -6.65 -8.59 14.34
N ARG A 182 -6.88 -7.84 13.24
CA ARG A 182 -6.60 -8.35 11.87
C ARG A 182 -5.13 -8.60 11.62
N GLU A 183 -4.24 -7.76 12.14
CA GLU A 183 -2.79 -7.96 12.03
C GLU A 183 -2.33 -9.18 12.82
N ALA A 184 -2.82 -9.32 14.05
CA ALA A 184 -2.53 -10.46 14.90
C ALA A 184 -3.04 -11.77 14.27
N ILE A 185 -4.27 -11.78 13.73
CA ILE A 185 -4.80 -12.94 12.97
C ILE A 185 -3.89 -13.29 11.78
N ARG A 186 -3.37 -12.30 11.05
CA ARG A 186 -2.44 -12.55 9.92
C ARG A 186 -1.10 -13.12 10.37
N GLN A 187 -0.57 -12.69 11.52
CA GLN A 187 0.66 -13.25 12.07
C GLN A 187 0.43 -14.71 12.50
N MET A 188 -0.67 -14.97 13.20
CA MET A 188 -1.07 -16.31 13.61
C MET A 188 -1.30 -17.24 12.40
N GLU A 189 -1.84 -16.74 11.28
CA GLU A 189 -1.97 -17.52 10.04
C GLU A 189 -0.62 -17.99 9.50
N LYS A 190 0.42 -17.15 9.58
CA LYS A 190 1.77 -17.54 9.16
C LYS A 190 2.38 -18.57 10.10
N GLU A 191 2.25 -18.37 11.41
CA GLU A 191 2.73 -19.32 12.41
C GLU A 191 2.04 -20.69 12.27
N ARG A 192 0.73 -20.71 11.95
CA ARG A 192 -0.01 -21.93 11.63
C ARG A 192 0.54 -22.62 10.38
N GLU A 193 0.77 -21.89 9.28
CA GLU A 193 1.37 -22.47 8.07
C GLU A 193 2.76 -23.06 8.34
N GLU A 194 3.57 -22.42 9.19
CA GLU A 194 4.85 -22.98 9.62
C GLU A 194 4.68 -24.24 10.47
N LEU A 195 3.67 -24.27 11.34
CA LEU A 195 3.39 -25.45 12.15
C LEU A 195 2.86 -26.61 11.30
N GLU A 196 1.99 -26.34 10.33
CA GLU A 196 1.50 -27.35 9.38
C GLU A 196 2.66 -27.98 8.61
N LYS A 197 3.61 -27.18 8.13
CA LYS A 197 4.82 -27.71 7.47
C LYS A 197 5.64 -28.60 8.40
N LYS A 198 5.84 -28.19 9.65
CA LYS A 198 6.54 -29.03 10.65
C LYS A 198 5.80 -30.34 10.92
N LEU A 199 4.46 -30.28 10.99
CA LEU A 199 3.60 -31.46 11.16
C LEU A 199 3.61 -32.38 9.93
N GLU A 200 3.72 -31.84 8.72
CA GLU A 200 3.91 -32.62 7.49
C GLU A 200 5.26 -33.36 7.49
N GLU A 201 6.34 -32.71 7.91
CA GLU A 201 7.67 -33.32 8.06
C GLU A 201 7.69 -34.47 9.10
N LEU A 202 6.80 -34.43 10.09
CA LEU A 202 6.66 -35.45 11.11
C LEU A 202 5.99 -36.76 10.62
N GLU A 203 5.43 -36.77 9.40
CA GLU A 203 4.69 -37.89 8.79
C GLU A 203 3.64 -38.51 9.73
N LEU A 204 2.96 -37.67 10.52
CA LEU A 204 1.86 -38.12 11.39
C LEU A 204 0.63 -38.54 10.57
N PRO A 205 -0.21 -39.46 11.09
CA PRO A 205 -1.49 -39.79 10.47
C PRO A 205 -2.37 -38.54 10.30
N ASP A 206 -3.02 -38.40 9.14
CA ASP A 206 -3.83 -37.22 8.82
C ASP A 206 -4.96 -36.98 9.84
N GLU A 207 -5.50 -38.04 10.45
CA GLU A 207 -6.51 -37.95 11.51
C GLU A 207 -6.00 -37.27 12.79
N GLU A 208 -4.73 -37.46 13.14
CA GLU A 208 -4.13 -36.81 14.33
C GLU A 208 -3.80 -35.35 14.03
N LYS A 209 -3.30 -35.05 12.82
CA LYS A 209 -3.08 -33.68 12.36
C LYS A 209 -4.38 -32.87 12.35
N GLU A 210 -5.48 -33.46 11.84
CA GLU A 210 -6.77 -32.77 11.75
C GLU A 210 -7.38 -32.51 13.14
N LYS A 211 -7.22 -33.44 14.09
CA LYS A 211 -7.67 -33.24 15.50
C LYS A 211 -6.94 -32.10 16.18
N LEU A 212 -5.67 -31.92 15.86
CA LEU A 212 -4.81 -30.87 16.41
C LEU A 212 -5.12 -29.48 15.81
N LEU A 213 -5.51 -29.41 14.53
CA LEU A 213 -5.78 -28.15 13.83
C LEU A 213 -7.25 -27.68 13.92
N LYS A 214 -8.21 -28.59 14.10
CA LYS A 214 -9.65 -28.27 14.17
C LYS A 214 -10.01 -27.19 15.20
N PRO A 215 -9.55 -27.26 16.46
CA PRO A 215 -9.85 -26.23 17.45
C PRO A 215 -9.37 -24.84 17.01
N LEU A 216 -8.19 -24.74 16.39
CA LEU A 216 -7.67 -23.47 15.90
C LEU A 216 -8.54 -22.87 14.78
N ASP A 217 -9.05 -23.71 13.88
CA ASP A 217 -9.94 -23.24 12.81
C ASP A 217 -11.31 -22.80 13.31
N GLU A 218 -11.82 -23.40 14.38
CA GLU A 218 -13.06 -22.96 15.05
C GLU A 218 -12.87 -21.60 15.72
N LEU A 219 -11.83 -21.43 16.55
CA LEU A 219 -11.53 -20.14 17.19
C LEU A 219 -11.24 -19.03 16.15
N ARG A 220 -10.61 -19.38 15.02
CA ARG A 220 -10.39 -18.44 13.91
C ARG A 220 -11.69 -17.98 13.27
N LYS A 221 -12.67 -18.86 13.10
CA LYS A 221 -13.97 -18.49 12.53
C LYS A 221 -14.72 -17.57 13.48
N GLU A 222 -14.68 -17.85 14.78
CA GLU A 222 -15.28 -17.03 15.81
C GLU A 222 -14.68 -15.60 15.83
N LEU A 223 -13.36 -15.47 15.67
CA LEU A 223 -12.68 -14.18 15.55
C LEU A 223 -13.06 -13.34 14.32
N LYS A 224 -13.60 -13.98 13.26
CA LYS A 224 -14.07 -13.28 12.06
C LYS A 224 -15.52 -12.83 12.18
N GLU A 225 -16.27 -13.30 13.19
CA GLU A 225 -17.66 -12.90 13.38
C GLU A 225 -17.78 -11.50 14.00
N PRO A 226 -18.62 -10.62 13.43
CA PRO A 226 -18.81 -9.27 13.96
C PRO A 226 -19.55 -9.31 15.31
N GLY A 227 -18.93 -8.77 16.35
CA GLY A 227 -19.54 -8.61 17.68
C GLY A 227 -18.88 -9.44 18.80
N VAL A 228 -17.89 -10.27 18.47
CA VAL A 228 -17.09 -11.02 19.46
C VAL A 228 -16.08 -10.08 20.13
N ASP A 229 -15.82 -10.31 21.42
CA ASP A 229 -14.74 -9.64 22.16
C ASP A 229 -13.39 -10.12 21.61
N SER A 230 -12.95 -9.44 20.55
CA SER A 230 -11.75 -9.79 19.78
C SER A 230 -10.51 -9.98 20.66
N ALA A 231 -10.41 -9.30 21.81
CA ALA A 231 -9.26 -9.42 22.70
C ALA A 231 -9.24 -10.73 23.50
N LYS A 232 -10.41 -11.25 23.89
CA LYS A 232 -10.50 -12.55 24.58
C LYS A 232 -10.27 -13.71 23.63
N ALA A 233 -10.95 -13.70 22.49
CA ALA A 233 -10.81 -14.76 21.50
C ALA A 233 -9.37 -14.83 20.92
N LEU A 234 -8.65 -13.70 20.82
CA LEU A 234 -7.25 -13.71 20.41
C LEU A 234 -6.33 -14.38 21.44
N LYS A 235 -6.58 -14.15 22.73
CA LYS A 235 -5.82 -14.79 23.81
C LYS A 235 -6.04 -16.30 23.86
N GLU A 236 -7.28 -16.74 23.65
CA GLU A 236 -7.61 -18.16 23.59
C GLU A 236 -6.96 -18.82 22.38
N LEU A 237 -6.95 -18.17 21.23
CA LEU A 237 -6.23 -18.65 20.04
C LEU A 237 -4.72 -18.73 20.28
N GLU A 238 -4.11 -17.70 20.87
CA GLU A 238 -2.67 -17.70 21.18
C GLU A 238 -2.30 -18.82 22.16
N ALA A 239 -3.13 -19.07 23.18
CA ALA A 239 -2.93 -20.16 24.12
C ALA A 239 -3.00 -21.52 23.41
N ALA A 240 -4.02 -21.74 22.58
CA ALA A 240 -4.18 -22.97 21.81
C ALA A 240 -3.00 -23.21 20.86
N MET A 241 -2.45 -22.15 20.22
CA MET A 241 -1.27 -22.27 19.37
C MET A 241 0.00 -22.63 20.14
N LYS A 242 0.19 -22.09 21.35
CA LYS A 242 1.32 -22.46 22.22
C LYS A 242 1.24 -23.91 22.67
N GLU A 243 0.05 -24.39 23.04
CA GLU A 243 -0.16 -25.80 23.38
C GLU A 243 0.14 -26.71 22.18
N LEU A 244 -0.30 -26.32 20.98
CA LEU A 244 0.00 -27.02 19.75
C LEU A 244 1.51 -27.08 19.45
N GLU A 245 2.22 -25.96 19.61
CA GLU A 245 3.66 -25.90 19.40
C GLU A 245 4.43 -26.77 20.41
N LEU A 246 3.99 -26.81 21.67
CA LEU A 246 4.55 -27.70 22.68
C LEU A 246 4.34 -29.17 22.31
N ALA A 247 3.11 -29.55 21.93
CA ALA A 247 2.81 -30.91 21.48
C ALA A 247 3.64 -31.31 20.25
N ALA A 248 3.81 -30.40 19.29
CA ALA A 248 4.64 -30.63 18.10
C ALA A 248 6.13 -30.81 18.46
N LYS A 249 6.66 -30.01 19.40
CA LYS A 249 8.04 -30.17 19.89
C LYS A 249 8.24 -31.49 20.64
N GLU A 250 7.27 -31.90 21.45
CA GLU A 250 7.31 -33.18 22.14
C GLU A 250 7.26 -34.35 21.15
N ALA A 251 6.39 -34.29 20.14
CA ALA A 251 6.33 -35.27 19.06
C ALA A 251 7.65 -35.33 18.26
N GLN A 252 8.26 -34.18 17.97
CA GLN A 252 9.56 -34.11 17.30
C GLN A 252 10.68 -34.69 18.15
N ALA A 253 10.71 -34.39 19.45
CA ALA A 253 11.69 -34.96 20.36
C ALA A 253 11.52 -36.49 20.48
N ALA A 254 10.27 -36.98 20.54
CA ALA A 254 9.97 -38.41 20.54
C ALA A 254 10.42 -39.07 19.23
N ALA A 255 10.15 -38.45 18.07
CA ALA A 255 10.59 -38.95 16.78
C ALA A 255 12.13 -39.00 16.66
N GLN A 256 12.83 -37.97 17.15
CA GLN A 256 14.31 -37.95 17.17
C GLN A 256 14.89 -39.03 18.08
N ARG A 257 14.32 -39.25 19.27
CA ARG A 257 14.71 -40.36 20.15
C ARG A 257 14.48 -41.70 19.47
N LEU A 258 13.33 -41.90 18.84
CA LEU A 258 13.01 -43.14 18.12
C LEU A 258 14.01 -43.39 16.98
N GLN A 259 14.38 -42.35 16.25
CA GLN A 259 15.38 -42.42 15.19
C GLN A 259 16.76 -42.78 15.75
N ALA A 260 17.21 -42.13 16.83
CA ALA A 260 18.49 -42.44 17.46
C ALA A 260 18.55 -43.90 17.97
N VAL A 261 17.45 -44.40 18.53
CA VAL A 261 17.32 -45.82 18.92
C VAL A 261 17.38 -46.73 17.69
N ALA A 262 16.69 -46.38 16.60
CA ALA A 262 16.72 -47.16 15.36
C ALA A 262 18.12 -47.18 14.71
N ASP A 263 18.83 -46.06 14.72
CA ASP A 263 20.21 -45.94 14.24
C ASP A 263 21.14 -46.84 15.07
N ALA A 264 21.05 -46.75 16.40
CA ALA A 264 21.87 -47.57 17.31
C ALA A 264 21.53 -49.08 17.24
N MET A 265 20.27 -49.43 16.96
CA MET A 265 19.88 -50.80 16.63
C MET A 265 20.43 -51.27 15.28
N THR A 266 20.65 -50.36 14.33
CA THR A 266 21.21 -50.68 13.00
C THR A 266 22.71 -51.03 13.06
N GLU A 267 23.43 -50.46 14.03
CA GLU A 267 24.85 -50.75 14.30
C GLU A 267 25.06 -52.16 14.89
N GLN A 268 24.02 -52.73 15.50
CA GLN A 268 24.02 -54.08 16.08
C GLN A 268 23.66 -55.12 15.02
N ARG A 269 24.55 -56.08 14.75
CA ARG A 269 24.38 -57.09 13.69
C ARG A 269 23.06 -57.87 13.79
N GLU A 270 22.62 -58.20 15.01
CA GLU A 270 21.40 -58.97 15.25
C GLU A 270 20.12 -58.09 15.25
N LEU A 271 20.24 -56.79 15.53
CA LEU A 271 19.12 -55.85 15.56
C LEU A 271 18.99 -55.04 14.26
N LYS A 272 19.92 -55.22 13.32
CA LYS A 272 20.01 -54.43 12.09
C LYS A 272 18.71 -54.36 11.30
N LYS A 273 18.03 -55.49 11.10
CA LYS A 273 16.76 -55.57 10.38
C LYS A 273 15.61 -54.86 11.12
N ILE A 274 15.65 -54.84 12.45
CA ILE A 274 14.66 -54.14 13.28
C ILE A 274 14.93 -52.63 13.22
N GLY A 275 16.19 -52.20 13.31
CA GLY A 275 16.59 -50.81 13.12
C GLY A 275 16.20 -50.26 11.75
N GLU A 276 16.50 -50.98 10.67
CA GLU A 276 16.12 -50.62 9.29
C GLU A 276 14.59 -50.55 9.12
N ALA A 277 13.84 -51.50 9.70
CA ALA A 277 12.37 -51.50 9.65
C ALA A 277 11.74 -50.35 10.47
N MET A 278 12.36 -50.00 11.61
CA MET A 278 11.97 -48.84 12.42
C MET A 278 12.24 -47.51 11.71
N GLN A 279 13.41 -47.36 11.06
CA GLN A 279 13.73 -46.16 10.26
C GLN A 279 12.79 -46.01 9.07
N ALA A 280 12.45 -47.11 8.39
CA ALA A 280 11.52 -47.13 7.28
C ALA A 280 10.04 -46.96 7.71
N ARG A 281 9.76 -46.88 9.02
CA ARG A 281 8.41 -46.81 9.62
C ARG A 281 7.44 -47.87 9.06
N ALA A 282 7.97 -49.02 8.67
CA ALA A 282 7.22 -50.08 8.01
C ALA A 282 6.74 -51.10 9.04
N ALA A 283 5.48 -50.95 9.51
CA ALA A 283 4.92 -51.78 10.58
C ALA A 283 4.93 -53.29 10.28
N GLU A 284 4.66 -53.67 9.02
CA GLU A 284 4.70 -55.07 8.57
C GLU A 284 6.14 -55.61 8.56
N ALA A 285 7.09 -54.86 8.01
CA ALA A 285 8.49 -55.24 7.99
C ALA A 285 9.11 -55.33 9.40
N LEU A 286 8.63 -54.48 10.32
CA LEU A 286 9.03 -54.51 11.73
C LEU A 286 8.52 -55.78 12.41
N ALA A 287 7.26 -56.15 12.18
CA ALA A 287 6.69 -57.39 12.72
C ALA A 287 7.44 -58.63 12.21
N ASP A 288 7.81 -58.64 10.92
CA ASP A 288 8.59 -59.71 10.32
C ASP A 288 10.02 -59.77 10.86
N ALA A 289 10.69 -58.62 11.03
CA ALA A 289 12.03 -58.53 11.61
C ALA A 289 12.07 -59.01 13.08
N ILE A 290 11.02 -58.72 13.86
CA ILE A 290 10.87 -59.22 15.23
C ILE A 290 10.68 -60.74 15.25
N ASN A 291 9.88 -61.29 14.33
CA ASN A 291 9.68 -62.73 14.22
C ASN A 291 10.97 -63.47 13.79
N GLU A 292 11.76 -62.87 12.89
CA GLU A 292 13.06 -63.41 12.47
C GLU A 292 14.10 -63.34 13.59
N LEU A 293 14.13 -62.26 14.37
CA LEU A 293 14.98 -62.19 15.56
C LEU A 293 14.61 -63.28 16.57
N ARG A 294 13.31 -63.54 16.76
CA ARG A 294 12.80 -64.57 17.68
C ARG A 294 13.19 -65.98 17.27
N SER A 295 13.25 -66.28 15.97
CA SER A 295 13.72 -67.59 15.49
C SER A 295 15.23 -67.73 15.66
N ARG A 296 16.02 -66.71 15.27
CA ARG A 296 17.47 -66.69 15.45
C ARG A 296 17.90 -66.75 16.91
N LEU A 297 17.15 -66.13 17.83
CA LEU A 297 17.41 -66.21 19.26
C LEU A 297 17.49 -67.66 19.75
N ARG A 298 16.72 -68.58 19.18
CA ARG A 298 16.72 -70.00 19.54
C ARG A 298 17.97 -70.75 19.07
N GLU A 299 18.63 -70.23 18.05
CA GLU A 299 19.81 -70.82 17.40
C GLU A 299 21.13 -70.24 17.93
N LEU A 300 21.09 -69.06 18.55
CA LEU A 300 22.27 -68.40 19.15
C LEU A 300 22.82 -69.15 20.38
N SER A 301 24.14 -69.08 20.55
CA SER A 301 24.84 -69.61 21.72
C SER A 301 24.55 -68.80 22.99
N PRO A 302 24.80 -69.36 24.19
CA PRO A 302 24.56 -68.66 25.46
C PRO A 302 25.33 -67.33 25.56
N ALA A 303 26.57 -67.29 25.08
CA ALA A 303 27.41 -66.10 25.09
C ALA A 303 26.90 -64.99 24.14
N GLU A 304 26.35 -65.36 22.98
CA GLU A 304 25.78 -64.41 22.03
C GLU A 304 24.44 -63.83 22.52
N ARG A 305 23.65 -64.62 23.25
CA ARG A 305 22.42 -64.14 23.90
C ARG A 305 22.70 -63.14 25.00
N GLU A 306 23.76 -63.36 25.77
CA GLU A 306 24.19 -62.47 26.86
C GLU A 306 24.73 -61.14 26.28
N ALA A 307 25.51 -61.20 25.20
CA ALA A 307 25.96 -60.00 24.48
C ALA A 307 24.81 -59.18 23.87
N LEU A 308 23.77 -59.86 23.35
CA LEU A 308 22.55 -59.20 22.85
C LEU A 308 21.72 -58.58 23.99
N ALA A 309 21.66 -59.22 25.15
CA ALA A 309 20.97 -58.69 26.32
C ALA A 309 21.65 -57.41 26.85
N GLU A 310 22.99 -57.42 26.98
CA GLU A 310 23.75 -56.22 27.37
C GLU A 310 23.59 -55.07 26.35
N ALA A 311 23.53 -55.39 25.06
CA ALA A 311 23.28 -54.42 24.00
C ALA A 311 21.91 -53.74 24.16
N LEU A 312 20.86 -54.53 24.41
CA LEU A 312 19.51 -54.02 24.63
C LEU A 312 19.39 -53.23 25.94
N GLU A 313 20.08 -53.64 27.01
CA GLU A 313 20.13 -52.89 28.28
C GLU A 313 20.81 -51.52 28.10
N ARG A 314 21.89 -51.45 27.32
CA ARG A 314 22.56 -50.18 26.98
C ARG A 314 21.68 -49.26 26.14
N LEU A 315 20.88 -49.82 25.23
CA LEU A 315 19.94 -49.06 24.40
C LEU A 315 18.73 -48.57 25.22
N ALA A 316 18.22 -49.37 26.16
CA ALA A 316 17.12 -49.01 27.04
C ALA A 316 17.52 -47.99 28.13
N GLY A 317 18.80 -47.93 28.49
CA GLY A 317 19.35 -46.99 29.47
C GLY A 317 19.71 -45.59 28.92
N GLN A 318 19.58 -45.34 27.61
CA GLN A 318 19.78 -44.02 27.02
C GLN A 318 18.48 -43.19 27.07
N PRO A 319 18.47 -42.01 27.72
CA PRO A 319 17.27 -41.16 27.89
C PRO A 319 16.88 -40.32 26.65
#